data_AF-A0A5K0XPG7-F1
#
_entry.id   AF-A0A5K0XPG7-F1
#
_cell.length_a   1.000
_cell.length_b   1.000
_cell.length_c   1.000
_cell.angle_alpha   90.00
_cell.angle_beta   90.00
_cell.angle_gamma   90.00
#
_symmetry.space_group_name_H-M   'P 1'
#
loop_
_entity.id
_entity.type
_entity.pdbx_description
1 polymer ?
#
loop_
_entity_poly.entity_id
_entity_poly.type
_entity_poly.pdbx_seq_one_letter_code
_entity_poly.pdbx_strand_id
1 'polypeptide(L)'
;NSFKLFYSYAFRGVRPTESEYVELSKEVVKATGDLPLALTVFGSLLWGRNIKQWKELLQKLRLVQNTNIDERLRVSYDGLEENAKQIFLDISCFLIGKKKEYASYMWEDCGLYPETAIIELQERSLINVNKRDEFEMHDLLRDMGRGIVAQEGEPLHRSRLRTLGDLLKSLAYK
;
A
#
# COMPACT_ATOMS: atom_id res chain seq x y z
N ASN A 1 0.43 20.63 8.84
CA ASN A 1 -1.00 20.46 9.20
C ASN A 1 -1.53 19.25 8.45
N SER A 2 -1.96 18.22 9.19
CA SER A 2 -2.46 16.92 8.68
C SER A 2 -3.57 17.06 7.65
N PHE A 3 -4.50 17.99 7.84
CA PHE A 3 -5.56 18.26 6.88
C PHE A 3 -5.01 18.72 5.53
N LYS A 4 -4.02 19.62 5.52
CA LYS A 4 -3.45 20.13 4.28
C LYS A 4 -2.80 18.99 3.47
N LEU A 5 -2.11 18.08 4.15
CA LEU A 5 -1.52 16.90 3.53
C LEU A 5 -2.61 15.96 3.00
N PHE A 6 -3.60 15.62 3.82
CA PHE A 6 -4.71 14.78 3.37
C PHE A 6 -5.43 15.38 2.16
N TYR A 7 -5.75 16.68 2.18
CA TYR A 7 -6.39 17.39 1.07
C TYR A 7 -5.56 17.38 -0.23
N SER A 8 -4.22 17.45 -0.13
CA SER A 8 -3.38 17.39 -1.33
C SER A 8 -3.46 16.05 -2.05
N TYR A 9 -3.75 14.96 -1.33
CA TYR A 9 -3.91 13.64 -1.92
C TYR A 9 -5.38 13.32 -2.26
N ALA A 10 -6.31 13.53 -1.32
CA ALA A 10 -7.73 13.21 -1.50
C ALA A 10 -8.45 14.06 -2.56
N PHE A 11 -8.00 15.30 -2.76
CA PHE A 11 -8.67 16.24 -3.66
C PHE A 11 -7.71 16.97 -4.59
N ARG A 12 -6.46 16.50 -4.71
CA ARG A 12 -5.40 17.13 -5.53
C ARG A 12 -5.22 18.63 -5.21
N GLY A 13 -5.41 19.00 -3.94
CA GLY A 13 -5.29 20.38 -3.46
C GLY A 13 -6.51 21.28 -3.69
N VAL A 14 -7.53 20.81 -4.40
CA VAL A 14 -8.80 21.52 -4.58
C VAL A 14 -9.69 21.26 -3.37
N ARG A 15 -10.29 22.30 -2.79
CA ARG A 15 -11.23 22.07 -1.68
C ARG A 15 -12.57 21.54 -2.23
N PRO A 16 -13.17 20.52 -1.59
CA PRO A 16 -14.48 20.04 -1.98
C PRO A 16 -15.55 21.10 -1.72
N THR A 17 -16.55 21.16 -2.60
CA THR A 17 -17.71 22.05 -2.47
C THR A 17 -18.76 21.49 -1.52
N GLU A 18 -18.88 20.17 -1.43
CA GLU A 18 -19.84 19.50 -0.56
C GLU A 18 -19.31 19.43 0.88
N SER A 19 -20.13 19.87 1.84
CA SER A 19 -19.79 19.88 3.27
C SER A 19 -19.54 18.47 3.83
N GLU A 20 -20.18 17.45 3.25
CA GLU A 20 -20.04 16.07 3.70
C GLU A 20 -18.61 15.53 3.50
N TYR A 21 -17.92 15.88 2.41
CA TYR A 21 -16.50 15.56 2.24
C TYR A 21 -15.63 16.22 3.30
N VAL A 22 -15.99 17.43 3.76
CA VAL A 22 -15.25 18.14 4.81
C VAL A 22 -15.38 17.40 6.14
N GLU A 23 -16.59 16.96 6.51
CA GLU A 23 -16.79 16.19 7.75
C GLU A 23 -16.10 14.82 7.68
N LEU A 24 -16.26 14.08 6.58
CA LEU A 24 -15.59 12.79 6.39
C LEU A 24 -14.06 12.92 6.42
N SER A 25 -13.50 14.00 5.88
CA SER A 25 -12.06 14.29 5.94
C SER A 25 -11.57 14.39 7.39
N LYS A 26 -12.35 15.02 8.28
CA LYS A 26 -11.98 15.11 9.71
C LYS A 26 -11.94 13.74 10.37
N GLU A 27 -12.88 12.88 10.02
CA GLU A 27 -12.96 11.52 10.57
C GLU A 27 -11.80 10.64 10.08
N VAL A 28 -11.41 10.75 8.80
CA VAL A 28 -10.24 10.05 8.25
C VAL A 28 -8.95 10.53 8.91
N VAL A 29 -8.74 11.85 9.02
CA VAL A 29 -7.55 12.42 9.69
C VAL A 29 -7.46 11.93 11.13
N LYS A 30 -8.58 11.89 11.86
CA LYS A 30 -8.63 11.33 13.21
C LYS A 30 -8.27 9.84 13.25
N ALA A 31 -8.84 9.02 12.37
CA ALA A 31 -8.61 7.57 12.35
C ALA A 31 -7.18 7.19 11.94
N THR A 32 -6.51 8.04 11.16
CA THR A 32 -5.10 7.85 10.77
C THR A 32 -4.11 8.26 11.86
N GLY A 33 -4.56 8.96 12.91
CA GLY A 33 -3.71 9.38 14.04
C GLY A 33 -2.61 10.37 13.63
N ASP A 34 -2.91 11.23 12.65
CA ASP A 34 -1.99 12.27 12.14
C ASP A 34 -0.67 11.76 11.54
N LEU A 35 -0.56 10.46 11.26
CA LEU A 35 0.65 9.87 10.67
C LEU A 35 0.77 10.28 9.19
N PRO A 36 1.86 10.96 8.77
CA PRO A 36 2.00 11.48 7.41
C PRO A 36 1.78 10.44 6.32
N LEU A 37 2.36 9.24 6.48
CA LEU A 37 2.19 8.15 5.52
C LEU A 37 0.72 7.70 5.42
N ALA A 38 0.05 7.52 6.54
CA ALA A 38 -1.36 7.11 6.55
C ALA A 38 -2.24 8.16 5.88
N LEU A 39 -2.03 9.45 6.18
CA LEU A 39 -2.75 10.55 5.55
C LEU A 39 -2.57 10.56 4.03
N THR A 40 -1.34 10.31 3.56
CA THR A 40 -1.03 10.21 2.13
C THR A 40 -1.73 9.00 1.49
N VAL A 41 -1.57 7.81 2.06
CA VAL A 41 -2.16 6.57 1.53
C VAL A 41 -3.70 6.65 1.49
N PHE A 42 -4.34 7.09 2.59
CA PHE A 42 -5.79 7.20 2.64
C PHE A 42 -6.32 8.36 1.80
N GLY A 43 -5.59 9.47 1.71
CA GLY A 43 -5.94 10.55 0.81
C GLY A 43 -5.98 10.05 -0.63
N SER A 44 -4.90 9.42 -1.08
CA SER A 44 -4.80 8.84 -2.42
C SER A 44 -5.87 7.77 -2.69
N LEU A 45 -6.12 6.88 -1.71
CA LEU A 45 -7.15 5.85 -1.81
C LEU A 45 -8.55 6.42 -2.03
N LEU A 46 -8.84 7.59 -1.45
CA LEU A 46 -10.17 8.22 -1.48
C LEU A 46 -10.38 9.17 -2.66
N TRP A 47 -9.31 9.50 -3.40
CA TRP A 47 -9.40 10.39 -4.55
C TRP A 47 -10.33 9.84 -5.64
N GLY A 48 -11.18 10.72 -6.21
CA GLY A 48 -12.12 10.37 -7.27
C GLY A 48 -13.32 9.50 -6.84
N ARG A 49 -13.40 9.11 -5.57
CA ARG A 49 -14.49 8.29 -5.04
C ARG A 49 -15.65 9.14 -4.56
N ASN A 50 -16.86 8.60 -4.70
CA ASN A 50 -18.07 9.25 -4.21
C ASN A 50 -18.25 9.08 -2.69
N ILE A 51 -19.16 9.87 -2.10
CA ILE A 51 -19.45 9.87 -0.65
C ILE A 51 -19.79 8.48 -0.10
N LYS A 52 -20.53 7.65 -0.85
CA LYS A 52 -20.88 6.30 -0.40
C LYS A 52 -19.62 5.45 -0.23
N GLN A 53 -18.73 5.48 -1.22
CA GLN A 53 -17.45 4.77 -1.17
C GLN A 53 -16.55 5.31 -0.04
N TRP A 54 -16.55 6.62 0.22
CA TRP A 54 -15.84 7.21 1.36
C TRP A 54 -16.33 6.64 2.69
N LYS A 55 -17.66 6.56 2.90
CA LYS A 55 -18.25 6.00 4.12
C LYS A 55 -17.87 4.54 4.31
N GLU A 56 -17.92 3.73 3.26
CA GLU A 56 -17.55 2.30 3.30
C GLU A 56 -16.06 2.12 3.68
N LEU A 57 -15.16 2.89 3.06
CA LEU A 57 -13.74 2.84 3.37
C LEU A 57 -13.42 3.34 4.78
N LEU A 58 -14.08 4.42 5.21
CA LEU A 58 -13.93 4.92 6.56
C LEU A 58 -14.46 3.92 7.60
N GLN A 59 -15.54 3.20 7.31
CA GLN A 59 -16.02 2.13 8.17
C GLN A 59 -14.97 1.02 8.32
N LYS A 60 -14.34 0.58 7.21
CA LYS A 60 -13.23 -0.39 7.26
C LYS A 60 -12.06 0.13 8.11
N LEU A 61 -11.67 1.39 7.91
CA LEU A 61 -10.60 2.02 8.69
C LEU A 61 -10.95 2.11 10.19
N ARG A 62 -12.21 2.41 10.54
CA ARG A 62 -12.67 2.46 11.94
C ARG A 62 -12.58 1.13 12.67
N LEU A 63 -12.81 0.02 11.97
CA LEU A 63 -12.68 -1.33 12.56
C LEU A 63 -11.26 -1.61 13.04
N VAL A 64 -10.27 -1.01 12.37
CA VAL A 64 -8.84 -1.17 12.67
C VAL A 64 -8.20 0.10 13.23
N GLN A 65 -8.96 1.12 13.62
CA GLN A 65 -8.38 2.41 14.01
C GLN A 65 -7.51 2.34 15.28
N ASN A 66 -7.80 1.37 16.15
CA ASN A 66 -7.09 1.16 17.43
C ASN A 66 -6.04 0.04 17.34
N THR A 67 -5.80 -0.52 16.15
CA THR A 67 -4.74 -1.50 15.93
C THR A 67 -3.43 -0.81 15.56
N ASN A 68 -2.40 -1.59 15.28
CA ASN A 68 -1.12 -1.05 14.82
C ASN A 68 -1.27 -0.31 13.47
N ILE A 69 -0.25 0.45 13.09
CA ILE A 69 -0.26 1.18 11.82
C ILE A 69 -0.34 0.25 10.60
N ASP A 70 0.26 -0.93 10.68
CA ASP A 70 0.30 -1.88 9.57
C ASP A 70 -1.10 -2.38 9.20
N GLU A 71 -1.92 -2.74 10.18
CA GLU A 71 -3.32 -3.15 9.98
C GLU A 71 -4.19 -2.01 9.44
N ARG A 72 -3.89 -0.76 9.80
CA ARG A 72 -4.56 0.39 9.19
C ARG A 72 -4.16 0.54 7.73
N LEU A 73 -2.87 0.55 7.41
CA LEU A 73 -2.38 0.65 6.03
C LEU A 73 -2.86 -0.50 5.15
N ARG A 74 -3.07 -1.69 5.73
CA ARG A 74 -3.59 -2.88 5.05
C ARG A 74 -4.94 -2.64 4.38
N VAL A 75 -5.78 -1.73 4.89
CA VAL A 75 -7.06 -1.36 4.24
C VAL A 75 -6.85 -0.88 2.80
N SER A 76 -5.73 -0.19 2.52
CA SER A 76 -5.39 0.24 1.15
C SER A 76 -4.91 -0.92 0.28
N TYR A 77 -4.12 -1.82 0.85
CA TYR A 77 -3.64 -3.04 0.19
C TYR A 77 -4.78 -4.01 -0.16
N ASP A 78 -5.70 -4.26 0.78
CA ASP A 78 -6.79 -5.24 0.59
C ASP A 78 -7.72 -4.85 -0.57
N GLY A 79 -7.79 -3.55 -0.90
CA GLY A 79 -8.57 -3.04 -2.01
C GLY A 79 -7.87 -3.03 -3.36
N LEU A 80 -6.61 -3.48 -3.47
CA LEU A 80 -5.86 -3.56 -4.75
C LEU A 80 -6.42 -4.68 -5.64
N GLU A 81 -6.15 -4.58 -6.95
CA GLU A 81 -6.31 -5.73 -7.84
C GLU A 81 -5.30 -6.84 -7.49
N GLU A 82 -5.65 -8.09 -7.78
CA GLU A 82 -4.85 -9.25 -7.34
C GLU A 82 -3.42 -9.23 -7.90
N ASN A 83 -3.23 -8.80 -9.15
CA ASN A 83 -1.91 -8.63 -9.72
C ASN A 83 -1.09 -7.54 -9.01
N ALA A 84 -1.70 -6.41 -8.67
CA ALA A 84 -1.05 -5.34 -7.91
C ALA A 84 -0.70 -5.78 -6.48
N LYS A 85 -1.52 -6.62 -5.85
CA LYS A 85 -1.17 -7.26 -4.56
C LYS A 85 0.09 -8.11 -4.68
N GLN A 86 0.16 -8.99 -5.69
CA GLN A 86 1.34 -9.84 -5.91
C GLN A 86 2.61 -9.00 -6.11
N ILE A 87 2.53 -7.97 -6.95
CA ILE A 87 3.65 -7.06 -7.24
C ILE A 87 4.06 -6.26 -6.00
N PHE A 88 3.10 -5.77 -5.20
CA PHE A 88 3.38 -5.09 -3.94
C PHE A 88 4.20 -5.98 -2.98
N LEU A 89 3.80 -7.25 -2.85
CA LEU A 89 4.50 -8.20 -1.99
C LEU A 89 5.92 -8.50 -2.51
N ASP A 90 6.09 -8.70 -3.81
CA ASP A 90 7.41 -8.86 -4.44
C ASP A 90 8.35 -7.68 -4.13
N ILE A 91 7.83 -6.45 -4.27
CA ILE A 91 8.60 -5.24 -3.95
C ILE A 91 8.96 -5.21 -2.48
N SER A 92 7.99 -5.42 -1.58
CA SER A 92 8.20 -5.37 -0.12
C SER A 92 9.26 -6.38 0.36
N CYS A 93 9.34 -7.54 -0.28
CA CYS A 93 10.29 -8.58 0.08
C CYS A 93 11.67 -8.35 -0.53
N PHE A 94 11.75 -8.08 -1.84
CA PHE A 94 13.00 -8.24 -2.60
C PHE A 94 13.40 -7.08 -3.51
N LEU A 95 12.45 -6.28 -4.00
CA LEU A 95 12.71 -5.38 -5.13
C LEU A 95 12.88 -3.91 -4.75
N ILE A 96 12.86 -3.56 -3.46
CA ILE A 96 13.26 -2.21 -3.01
C ILE A 96 14.70 -1.93 -3.48
N GLY A 97 14.89 -0.80 -4.15
CA GLY A 97 16.16 -0.38 -4.76
C GLY A 97 16.53 -1.12 -6.05
N LYS A 98 15.63 -1.94 -6.62
CA LYS A 98 15.82 -2.60 -7.92
C LYS A 98 15.13 -1.82 -9.02
N LYS A 99 15.67 -1.94 -10.24
CA LYS A 99 15.10 -1.28 -11.42
C LYS A 99 13.73 -1.83 -11.78
N LYS A 100 12.79 -0.93 -12.06
CA LYS A 100 11.43 -1.23 -12.52
C LYS A 100 11.49 -2.04 -13.80
N GLU A 101 12.27 -1.60 -14.78
CA GLU A 101 12.45 -2.27 -16.07
C GLU A 101 12.72 -3.78 -15.94
N TYR A 102 13.68 -4.17 -15.09
CA TYR A 102 14.04 -5.59 -14.93
C TYR A 102 12.97 -6.41 -14.21
N ALA A 103 12.29 -5.83 -13.22
CA ALA A 103 11.21 -6.52 -12.53
C ALA A 103 9.98 -6.70 -13.44
N SER A 104 9.68 -5.70 -14.28
CA SER A 104 8.57 -5.75 -15.22
C SER A 104 8.65 -6.94 -16.17
N TYR A 105 9.83 -7.24 -16.74
CA TYR A 105 9.97 -8.41 -17.62
C TYR A 105 9.59 -9.73 -16.93
N MET A 106 10.02 -9.93 -15.68
CA MET A 106 9.67 -11.12 -14.90
C MET A 106 8.16 -11.22 -14.65
N TRP A 107 7.51 -10.09 -14.36
CA TRP A 107 6.07 -10.04 -14.11
C TRP A 107 5.23 -10.20 -15.37
N GLU A 108 5.71 -9.73 -16.52
CA GLU A 108 5.08 -9.96 -17.83
C GLU A 108 5.06 -11.45 -18.19
N ASP A 109 6.19 -12.14 -18.01
CA ASP A 109 6.29 -13.58 -18.22
C ASP A 109 5.36 -14.39 -17.29
N CYS A 110 5.02 -13.82 -16.13
CA CYS A 110 4.08 -14.38 -15.16
C CYS A 110 2.62 -13.94 -15.39
N GLY A 111 2.33 -13.13 -16.42
CA GLY A 111 0.97 -12.65 -16.71
C GLY A 111 0.40 -11.70 -15.66
N LEU A 112 1.25 -10.92 -14.97
CA LEU A 112 0.84 -10.00 -13.91
C LEU A 112 0.56 -8.57 -14.38
N TYR A 113 0.74 -8.26 -15.67
CA TYR A 113 0.44 -6.93 -16.24
C TYR A 113 1.08 -5.78 -15.43
N PRO A 114 2.43 -5.73 -15.34
CA PRO A 114 3.10 -4.87 -14.37
C PRO A 114 2.85 -3.38 -14.59
N GLU A 115 2.64 -2.93 -15.83
CA GLU A 115 2.41 -1.50 -16.11
C GLU A 115 1.16 -0.97 -15.37
N THR A 116 0.01 -1.67 -15.49
CA THR A 116 -1.23 -1.24 -14.81
C THR A 116 -1.13 -1.40 -13.29
N ALA A 117 -0.52 -2.48 -12.82
CA ALA A 117 -0.31 -2.73 -11.40
C ALA A 117 0.60 -1.68 -10.75
N ILE A 118 1.71 -1.31 -11.38
CA ILE A 118 2.63 -0.28 -10.86
C ILE A 118 1.95 1.08 -10.81
N ILE A 119 1.17 1.43 -11.84
CA ILE A 119 0.37 2.67 -11.86
C ILE A 119 -0.58 2.68 -10.66
N GLU A 120 -1.35 1.60 -10.43
CA GLU A 120 -2.26 1.52 -9.29
C GLU A 120 -1.53 1.71 -7.95
N LEU A 121 -0.38 1.05 -7.77
CA LEU A 121 0.41 1.17 -6.54
C LEU A 121 0.94 2.59 -6.33
N GLN A 122 1.36 3.28 -7.39
CA GLN A 122 1.79 4.69 -7.32
C GLN A 122 0.61 5.63 -7.06
N GLU A 123 -0.52 5.42 -7.71
CA GLU A 123 -1.75 6.19 -7.51
C GLU A 123 -2.25 6.11 -6.06
N ARG A 124 -2.11 4.95 -5.42
CA ARG A 124 -2.42 4.74 -3.99
C ARG A 124 -1.29 5.12 -3.04
N SER A 125 -0.18 5.63 -3.57
CA SER A 125 1.01 6.03 -2.80
C SER A 125 1.59 4.90 -1.95
N LEU A 126 1.51 3.67 -2.45
CA LEU A 126 2.05 2.47 -1.81
C LEU A 126 3.49 2.18 -2.22
N ILE A 127 3.91 2.69 -3.38
CA ILE A 127 5.29 2.67 -3.86
C ILE A 127 5.63 4.01 -4.52
N ASN A 128 6.92 4.23 -4.73
CA ASN A 128 7.44 5.23 -5.64
C ASN A 128 8.45 4.59 -6.60
N VAL A 129 8.67 5.21 -7.75
CA VAL A 129 9.78 4.85 -8.66
C VAL A 129 10.61 6.12 -8.82
N ASN A 130 11.88 6.05 -8.42
CA ASN A 130 12.73 7.22 -8.39
C ASN A 130 13.29 7.56 -9.78
N LYS A 131 14.07 8.65 -9.86
CA LYS A 131 14.65 9.12 -11.12
C LYS A 131 15.64 8.15 -11.77
N ARG A 132 16.10 7.13 -11.04
CA ARG A 132 16.97 6.06 -11.53
C ARG A 132 16.19 4.82 -11.98
N ASP A 133 14.86 4.95 -12.07
CA ASP A 133 13.93 3.86 -12.34
C ASP A 133 13.95 2.78 -11.24
N GLU A 134 14.33 3.11 -10.00
CA GLU A 134 14.38 2.15 -8.90
C GLU A 134 13.14 2.24 -8.00
N PHE A 135 12.65 1.09 -7.53
CA PHE A 135 11.54 1.04 -6.58
C PHE A 135 11.93 1.59 -5.22
N GLU A 136 11.07 2.44 -4.68
CA GLU A 136 11.10 2.92 -3.31
C GLU A 136 9.79 2.55 -2.61
N MET A 137 9.90 2.12 -1.37
CA MET A 137 8.75 1.80 -0.52
C MET A 137 9.06 2.27 0.90
N HIS A 138 8.09 2.93 1.53
CA HIS A 138 8.23 3.36 2.91
C HIS A 138 8.40 2.15 3.84
N ASP A 139 9.25 2.24 4.87
CA ASP A 139 9.56 1.13 5.77
C ASP A 139 8.31 0.47 6.37
N LEU A 140 7.34 1.25 6.85
CA LEU A 140 6.05 0.72 7.34
C LEU A 140 5.27 -0.08 6.28
N LEU A 141 5.28 0.32 5.00
CA LEU A 141 4.63 -0.43 3.93
C LEU A 141 5.38 -1.72 3.60
N ARG A 142 6.73 -1.65 3.63
CA ARG A 142 7.59 -2.83 3.49
C ARG A 142 7.31 -3.83 4.61
N ASP A 143 7.26 -3.36 5.85
CA ASP A 143 7.10 -4.20 7.02
C ASP A 143 5.68 -4.79 7.07
N MET A 144 4.65 -4.02 6.67
CA MET A 144 3.30 -4.51 6.44
C MET A 144 3.26 -5.63 5.38
N GLY A 145 3.87 -5.43 4.21
CA GLY A 145 3.93 -6.44 3.14
C GLY A 145 4.62 -7.74 3.59
N ARG A 146 5.74 -7.62 4.30
CA ARG A 146 6.44 -8.76 4.91
C ARG A 146 5.62 -9.42 6.02
N GLY A 147 4.81 -8.66 6.75
CA GLY A 147 3.85 -9.15 7.73
C GLY A 147 2.78 -10.03 7.09
N ILE A 148 2.22 -9.60 5.95
CA ILE A 148 1.23 -10.37 5.17
C ILE A 148 1.81 -11.71 4.75
N VAL A 149 3.00 -11.73 4.13
CA VAL A 149 3.66 -12.98 3.71
C VAL A 149 3.97 -13.89 4.91
N ALA A 150 4.26 -13.32 6.08
CA ALA A 150 4.50 -14.12 7.29
C ALA A 150 3.27 -14.87 7.79
N GLN A 151 2.07 -14.31 7.56
CA GLN A 151 0.79 -14.90 7.97
C GLN A 151 0.43 -16.15 7.15
N GLU A 152 1.09 -16.40 6.00
CA GLU A 152 0.89 -17.60 5.18
C GLU A 152 1.48 -18.88 5.81
N GLY A 153 2.29 -18.75 6.87
CA GLY A 153 2.81 -19.88 7.65
C GLY A 153 4.33 -19.92 7.74
N GLU A 154 4.90 -21.13 7.83
CA GLU A 154 6.36 -21.35 7.86
C GLU A 154 7.02 -20.99 6.53
N PRO A 155 8.31 -20.57 6.49
CA PRO A 155 8.97 -20.10 5.27
C PRO A 155 8.81 -21.00 4.03
N LEU A 156 8.74 -22.31 4.21
CA LEU A 156 8.58 -23.31 3.13
C LEU A 156 7.15 -23.39 2.57
N HIS A 157 6.16 -22.93 3.32
CA HIS A 157 4.74 -22.94 2.96
C HIS A 157 4.24 -21.59 2.44
N ARG A 158 5.07 -20.55 2.49
CA ARG A 158 4.75 -19.22 1.99
C ARG A 158 4.84 -19.18 0.46
N SER A 159 4.02 -18.34 -0.14
CA SER A 159 4.09 -17.99 -1.56
C SER A 159 5.45 -17.38 -1.93
N ARG A 160 6.11 -16.72 -0.96
CA ARG A 160 7.42 -16.08 -1.14
C ARG A 160 8.24 -16.06 0.16
N LEU A 161 9.56 -16.01 0.03
CA LEU A 161 10.45 -15.74 1.16
C LEU A 161 10.41 -14.24 1.50
N ARG A 162 10.77 -13.83 2.74
CA ARG A 162 10.76 -12.40 3.11
C ARG A 162 12.14 -11.79 3.21
N THR A 163 13.15 -12.63 3.49
CA THR A 163 14.52 -12.21 3.79
C THR A 163 15.50 -13.27 3.31
N LEU A 164 16.78 -12.89 3.22
CA LEU A 164 17.86 -13.85 3.02
C LEU A 164 17.92 -14.91 4.14
N GLY A 165 17.52 -14.56 5.37
CA GLY A 165 17.41 -15.51 6.48
C GLY A 165 16.35 -16.59 6.24
N ASP A 166 15.21 -16.25 5.63
CA ASP A 166 14.19 -17.23 5.24
C ASP A 166 14.74 -18.19 4.16
N LEU A 167 15.57 -17.69 3.23
CA LEU A 167 16.26 -18.53 2.24
C LEU A 167 17.20 -19.54 2.91
N LEU A 168 18.07 -19.08 3.80
CA LEU A 168 18.98 -19.97 4.53
C LEU A 168 18.24 -21.03 5.34
N LYS A 169 17.12 -20.66 5.99
CA LYS A 169 16.26 -21.63 6.68
C LYS A 169 15.67 -22.66 5.72
N SER A 170 15.14 -22.23 4.58
CA SER A 170 14.58 -23.15 3.58
C SER A 170 15.59 -24.17 3.02
N LEU A 171 16.87 -23.78 2.95
CA LEU A 171 17.97 -24.64 2.49
C LEU A 171 18.51 -25.57 3.57
N ALA A 172 18.43 -25.18 4.85
CA ALA A 172 18.90 -26.00 5.97
C ALA A 172 18.00 -27.21 6.30
N TYR A 173 16.80 -27.28 5.71
CA TYR A 173 15.87 -28.41 5.84
C TYR A 173 15.86 -29.35 4.62
N LYS A 174 16.85 -29.22 3.72
CA LYS A 174 17.17 -30.22 2.69
C LYS A 174 18.39 -31.02 3.11
#